data_AF-A0A6M3HUS6-F1
#
_entry.id   AF-A0A6M3HUS6-F1
#
_cell.length_a   1.000
_cell.length_b   1.000
_cell.length_c   1.000
_cell.angle_alpha   90.00
_cell.angle_beta   90.00
_cell.angle_gamma   90.00
#
_symmetry.space_group_name_H-M   'P 1'
#
loop_
_entity.id
_entity.type
_entity.pdbx_description
1 polymer ?
#
loop_
_entity_poly.entity_id
_entity_poly.type
_entity_poly.pdbx_seq_one_letter_code
_entity_poly.pdbx_strand_id
1 'polypeptide(L)'
;MIDSNELLAIGAALVETVKFYIPYAVNMDNKGQLFYEYKNTDFYKKLHNDMVDSRKDPTKLNGYIEKAQAALSMGTANCGRLIATAMYISNLIKTNYHEAIYVTKIMIEQKDNNHAIIILHQSYSFFNLKEGSLPSLSNLESLYAKYENDLRNAIVVDPWIHTAVKLSEVNKLLESAKDYKVEDFYAGVININQKTKVSTLSQDVNYIEKYSYLVNKFEEFYQKQKEKLENGRSSFAQGRRFSSVKNSLILDVNREHENKIITIQRMYRGYATRKSLDQSQFYANHKFLNDRGQGSFLYEEEKKSGSSRSSYSSRLSNQSVKHRLAKDWKLKVAKMCKLKILEILKTYSKFNPNNASKFSKVAEYFKGRHHTGRLEMVFRAIDMADNVDNMLEILNKEKKAFEAVDVKYSGNDKITERWTKDPGQIKNLPKNFEKSKYYRTICEAIRVAKEVIIDESSNYYV
;
A
#
# COMPACT_ATOMS: atom_id res chain seq x y z
N MET A 1 -24.96 -8.07 28.90
CA MET A 1 -25.02 -7.24 27.68
C MET A 1 -23.98 -6.14 27.78
N ILE A 2 -23.11 -6.02 26.78
CA ILE A 2 -22.13 -4.94 26.67
C ILE A 2 -22.85 -3.59 26.56
N ASP A 3 -22.28 -2.55 27.16
CA ASP A 3 -22.73 -1.18 26.96
C ASP A 3 -22.69 -0.81 25.47
N SER A 4 -23.67 -0.02 25.02
CA SER A 4 -23.76 0.37 23.61
C SER A 4 -22.60 1.27 23.19
N ASN A 5 -22.04 2.12 24.06
CA ASN A 5 -20.87 2.92 23.70
C ASN A 5 -19.60 2.07 23.60
N GLU A 6 -19.46 1.04 24.44
CA GLU A 6 -18.36 0.08 24.33
C GLU A 6 -18.44 -0.68 22.99
N LEU A 7 -19.63 -1.15 22.58
CA LEU A 7 -19.81 -1.77 21.26
C LEU A 7 -19.57 -0.78 20.11
N LEU A 8 -19.94 0.49 20.32
CA LEU A 8 -19.69 1.57 19.36
C LEU A 8 -18.19 1.85 19.21
N ALA A 9 -17.40 1.78 20.28
CA ALA A 9 -15.95 1.90 20.21
C ALA A 9 -15.32 0.80 19.35
N ILE A 10 -15.82 -0.44 19.45
CA ILE A 10 -15.42 -1.55 18.57
C ILE A 10 -15.79 -1.24 17.12
N GLY A 11 -17.04 -0.81 16.87
CA GLY A 11 -17.50 -0.45 15.52
C GLY A 11 -16.68 0.67 14.88
N ALA A 12 -16.41 1.74 15.63
CA ALA A 12 -15.58 2.86 15.18
C ALA A 12 -14.13 2.43 14.88
N ALA A 13 -13.55 1.59 15.74
CA ALA A 13 -12.21 1.03 15.52
C ALA A 13 -12.14 0.13 14.27
N LEU A 14 -13.19 -0.66 13.99
CA LEU A 14 -13.28 -1.44 12.75
C LEU A 14 -13.28 -0.53 11.52
N VAL A 15 -14.08 0.54 11.53
CA VAL A 15 -14.09 1.53 10.44
C VAL A 15 -12.71 2.13 10.24
N GLU A 16 -12.08 2.64 11.29
CA GLU A 16 -10.76 3.26 11.19
C GLU A 16 -9.71 2.27 10.69
N THR A 17 -9.75 1.02 11.13
CA THR A 17 -8.82 -0.03 10.69
C THR A 17 -8.98 -0.34 9.20
N VAL A 18 -10.22 -0.56 8.75
CA VAL A 18 -10.50 -0.79 7.32
C VAL A 18 -10.01 0.39 6.48
N LYS A 19 -10.30 1.62 6.92
CA LYS A 19 -9.99 2.84 6.16
C LYS A 19 -8.54 3.28 6.26
N PHE A 20 -7.78 2.75 7.20
CA PHE A 20 -6.33 2.89 7.22
C PHE A 20 -5.67 2.13 6.06
N TYR A 21 -6.13 0.90 5.78
CA TYR A 21 -5.58 0.06 4.71
C TYR A 21 -6.27 0.25 3.35
N ILE A 22 -7.55 0.64 3.35
CA ILE A 22 -8.36 0.85 2.15
C ILE A 22 -8.98 2.26 2.23
N PRO A 23 -8.19 3.31 1.93
CA PRO A 23 -8.60 4.70 2.18
C PRO A 23 -9.82 5.14 1.39
N TYR A 24 -10.01 4.59 0.18
CA TYR A 24 -11.02 5.05 -0.76
C TYR A 24 -11.90 3.90 -1.26
N ALA A 25 -13.15 4.23 -1.58
CA ALA A 25 -14.11 3.31 -2.18
C ALA A 25 -14.36 3.71 -3.63
N VAL A 26 -14.02 2.84 -4.60
CA VAL A 26 -14.06 3.18 -6.02
C VAL A 26 -15.47 3.30 -6.61
N ASN A 27 -16.50 2.85 -5.89
CA ASN A 27 -17.91 2.94 -6.30
C ASN A 27 -18.61 4.23 -5.81
N MET A 28 -17.84 5.27 -5.48
CA MET A 28 -18.34 6.61 -5.13
C MET A 28 -18.00 7.62 -6.22
N ASP A 29 -18.51 7.41 -7.43
CA ASP A 29 -18.12 8.16 -8.61
C ASP A 29 -19.29 8.95 -9.24
N ASN A 30 -20.51 8.93 -8.72
CA ASN A 30 -21.59 9.78 -9.25
C ASN A 30 -21.44 11.26 -8.86
N LYS A 31 -22.21 12.15 -9.50
CA LYS A 31 -22.12 13.62 -9.29
C LYS A 31 -22.14 13.97 -7.80
N GLY A 32 -21.13 14.72 -7.36
CA GLY A 32 -20.97 15.16 -5.97
C GLY A 32 -20.32 14.13 -5.03
N GLN A 33 -20.14 12.89 -5.48
CA GLN A 33 -19.43 11.85 -4.72
C GLN A 33 -17.91 11.99 -4.84
N LEU A 34 -17.21 11.23 -4.01
CA LEU A 34 -15.77 11.36 -3.76
C LEU A 34 -14.91 11.38 -5.03
N PHE A 35 -15.15 10.48 -5.98
CA PHE A 35 -14.34 10.31 -7.20
C PHE A 35 -14.91 11.00 -8.44
N TYR A 36 -16.04 11.70 -8.36
CA TYR A 36 -16.71 12.27 -9.53
C TYR A 36 -15.78 13.14 -10.39
N GLU A 37 -15.05 14.07 -9.74
CA GLU A 37 -14.13 15.00 -10.39
C GLU A 37 -12.80 14.33 -10.79
N TYR A 38 -12.55 13.10 -10.31
CA TYR A 38 -11.28 12.39 -10.46
C TYR A 38 -11.37 11.14 -11.32
N LYS A 39 -12.53 10.82 -11.93
CA LYS A 39 -12.71 9.62 -12.75
C LYS A 39 -11.70 9.48 -13.89
N ASN A 40 -11.26 10.60 -14.45
CA ASN A 40 -10.35 10.61 -15.59
C ASN A 40 -8.87 10.54 -15.17
N THR A 41 -8.58 10.63 -13.87
CA THR A 41 -7.21 10.55 -13.35
C THR A 41 -6.69 9.12 -13.43
N ASP A 42 -5.38 9.00 -13.62
CA ASP A 42 -4.75 7.68 -13.64
C ASP A 42 -4.80 6.99 -12.28
N PHE A 43 -4.78 7.78 -11.19
CA PHE A 43 -4.99 7.29 -9.83
C PHE A 43 -6.31 6.53 -9.72
N TYR A 44 -7.43 7.15 -10.13
CA TYR A 44 -8.73 6.47 -10.11
C TYR A 44 -8.75 5.27 -11.06
N LYS A 45 -8.28 5.43 -12.30
CA LYS A 45 -8.27 4.34 -13.30
C LYS A 45 -7.51 3.12 -12.79
N LYS A 46 -6.36 3.31 -12.14
CA LYS A 46 -5.60 2.24 -11.52
C LYS A 46 -6.42 1.52 -10.45
N LEU A 47 -6.97 2.24 -9.48
CA LEU A 47 -7.77 1.64 -8.41
C LEU A 47 -9.02 0.93 -8.95
N HIS A 48 -9.67 1.51 -9.97
CA HIS A 48 -10.84 0.93 -10.61
C HIS A 48 -10.49 -0.35 -11.37
N ASN A 49 -9.39 -0.35 -12.14
CA ASN A 49 -8.93 -1.51 -12.89
C ASN A 49 -8.51 -2.66 -11.98
N ASP A 50 -7.74 -2.39 -10.92
CA ASP A 50 -7.37 -3.40 -9.91
C ASP A 50 -8.64 -4.09 -9.36
N MET A 51 -9.67 -3.28 -9.09
CA MET A 51 -10.96 -3.75 -8.59
C MET A 51 -11.72 -4.57 -9.65
N VAL A 52 -11.81 -4.13 -10.90
CA VAL A 52 -12.48 -4.84 -12.00
C VAL A 52 -11.78 -6.16 -12.32
N ASP A 53 -10.46 -6.16 -12.45
CA ASP A 53 -9.67 -7.34 -12.81
C ASP A 53 -9.78 -8.44 -11.76
N SER A 54 -9.81 -8.06 -10.48
CA SER A 54 -10.05 -9.01 -9.40
C SER A 54 -11.47 -9.64 -9.40
N ARG A 55 -12.42 -9.15 -10.20
CA ARG A 55 -13.74 -9.79 -10.38
C ARG A 55 -13.77 -10.81 -11.52
N LYS A 56 -12.82 -10.75 -12.45
CA LYS A 56 -12.78 -11.61 -13.65
C LYS A 56 -12.39 -13.06 -13.34
N ASP A 57 -11.90 -13.34 -12.14
CA ASP A 57 -11.64 -14.71 -11.67
C ASP A 57 -12.63 -15.10 -10.55
N PRO A 58 -13.87 -15.48 -10.90
CA PRO A 58 -14.90 -15.86 -9.93
C PRO A 58 -14.53 -17.13 -9.15
N THR A 59 -13.60 -17.95 -9.64
CA THR A 59 -13.16 -19.18 -8.97
C THR A 59 -12.29 -18.91 -7.74
N LYS A 60 -11.74 -17.70 -7.59
CA LYS A 60 -10.79 -17.33 -6.53
C LYS A 60 -11.38 -16.62 -5.31
N LEU A 61 -12.65 -16.19 -5.34
CA LEU A 61 -13.22 -15.33 -4.29
C LEU A 61 -14.50 -15.92 -3.67
N ASN A 62 -14.41 -17.17 -3.22
CA ASN A 62 -15.50 -17.87 -2.53
C ASN A 62 -15.46 -17.58 -1.03
N GLY A 63 -16.12 -16.50 -0.60
CA GLY A 63 -16.25 -16.14 0.81
C GLY A 63 -15.94 -14.68 1.08
N TYR A 64 -16.25 -14.21 2.29
CA TYR A 64 -15.90 -12.83 2.69
C TYR A 64 -14.42 -12.71 3.06
N ILE A 65 -13.75 -13.79 3.45
CA ILE A 65 -12.32 -13.78 3.85
C ILE A 65 -11.43 -13.51 2.63
N GLU A 66 -11.64 -14.22 1.54
CA GLU A 66 -10.90 -14.08 0.28
C GLU A 66 -11.14 -12.68 -0.31
N LYS A 67 -12.39 -12.22 -0.26
CA LYS A 67 -12.77 -10.85 -0.68
C LYS A 67 -12.05 -9.79 0.15
N ALA A 68 -11.94 -9.99 1.46
CA ALA A 68 -11.23 -9.10 2.36
C ALA A 68 -9.72 -9.06 2.07
N GLN A 69 -9.10 -10.23 1.91
CA GLN A 69 -7.67 -10.35 1.61
C GLN A 69 -7.31 -9.70 0.27
N ALA A 70 -8.14 -9.90 -0.77
CA ALA A 70 -7.96 -9.24 -2.05
C ALA A 70 -8.06 -7.71 -1.91
N ALA A 71 -9.06 -7.21 -1.19
CA ALA A 71 -9.24 -5.78 -0.96
C ALA A 71 -8.05 -5.14 -0.21
N LEU A 72 -7.54 -5.82 0.82
CA LEU A 72 -6.35 -5.40 1.57
C LEU A 72 -5.09 -5.39 0.69
N SER A 73 -4.91 -6.39 -0.17
CA SER A 73 -3.76 -6.48 -1.07
C SER A 73 -3.75 -5.37 -2.13
N MET A 74 -4.92 -4.95 -2.62
CA MET A 74 -5.02 -3.89 -3.63
C MET A 74 -5.05 -2.48 -3.02
N GLY A 75 -5.39 -2.36 -1.73
CA GLY A 75 -5.62 -1.06 -1.07
C GLY A 75 -6.87 -0.32 -1.59
N THR A 76 -7.79 -1.03 -2.25
CA THR A 76 -9.03 -0.48 -2.82
C THR A 76 -10.17 -1.49 -2.79
N ALA A 77 -11.41 -1.00 -2.73
CA ALA A 77 -12.61 -1.81 -2.61
C ALA A 77 -13.88 -1.06 -3.04
N ASN A 78 -14.97 -1.80 -3.23
CA ASN A 78 -16.33 -1.27 -3.20
C ASN A 78 -16.96 -1.51 -1.82
N CYS A 79 -18.18 -1.00 -1.57
CA CYS A 79 -18.90 -1.17 -0.30
C CYS A 79 -18.93 -2.64 0.18
N GLY A 80 -19.31 -3.58 -0.68
CA GLY A 80 -19.39 -5.00 -0.32
C GLY A 80 -18.05 -5.61 0.13
N ARG A 81 -16.93 -5.22 -0.49
CA ARG A 81 -15.60 -5.69 -0.06
C ARG A 81 -15.09 -4.97 1.19
N LEU A 82 -15.43 -3.69 1.39
CA LEU A 82 -15.15 -2.99 2.66
C LEU A 82 -15.83 -3.69 3.84
N ILE A 83 -17.08 -4.10 3.66
CA ILE A 83 -17.82 -4.89 4.65
C ILE A 83 -17.20 -6.26 4.86
N ALA A 84 -16.80 -6.95 3.79
CA ALA A 84 -16.07 -8.20 3.91
C ALA A 84 -14.78 -8.03 4.74
N THR A 85 -14.02 -6.96 4.52
CA THR A 85 -12.83 -6.62 5.32
C THR A 85 -13.17 -6.32 6.78
N ALA A 86 -14.24 -5.58 7.06
CA ALA A 86 -14.68 -5.31 8.44
C ALA A 86 -15.06 -6.61 9.17
N MET A 87 -15.84 -7.49 8.53
CA MET A 87 -16.18 -8.81 9.07
C MET A 87 -14.92 -9.65 9.31
N TYR A 88 -13.98 -9.65 8.37
CA TYR A 88 -12.74 -10.39 8.48
C TYR A 88 -11.88 -9.92 9.66
N ILE A 89 -11.69 -8.61 9.82
CA ILE A 89 -10.96 -8.04 10.97
C ILE A 89 -11.68 -8.40 12.27
N SER A 90 -13.01 -8.34 12.31
CA SER A 90 -13.79 -8.69 13.50
C SER A 90 -13.56 -10.13 13.98
N ASN A 91 -13.23 -11.06 13.09
CA ASN A 91 -12.89 -12.44 13.47
C ASN A 91 -11.49 -12.58 14.07
N LEU A 92 -10.56 -11.71 13.68
CA LEU A 92 -9.16 -11.75 14.11
C LEU A 92 -8.95 -11.16 15.50
N ILE A 93 -9.74 -10.14 15.85
CA ILE A 93 -9.59 -9.42 17.12
C ILE A 93 -10.00 -10.29 18.30
N LYS A 94 -9.38 -10.05 19.46
CA LYS A 94 -9.78 -10.68 20.73
C LYS A 94 -10.62 -9.70 21.53
N THR A 95 -11.65 -10.21 22.18
CA THR A 95 -12.47 -9.44 23.11
C THR A 95 -12.58 -10.14 24.45
N ASN A 96 -12.50 -9.41 25.55
CA ASN A 96 -12.61 -9.96 26.91
C ASN A 96 -14.06 -10.01 27.43
N TYR A 97 -15.06 -9.87 26.54
CA TYR A 97 -16.47 -9.91 26.94
C TYR A 97 -16.96 -11.35 27.06
N HIS A 98 -17.71 -11.64 28.13
CA HIS A 98 -18.30 -12.97 28.36
C HIS A 98 -19.39 -13.33 27.35
N GLU A 99 -20.16 -12.35 26.89
CA GLU A 99 -21.21 -12.56 25.91
C GLU A 99 -20.67 -12.42 24.48
N ALA A 100 -21.11 -13.32 23.60
CA ALA A 100 -20.73 -13.30 22.20
C ALA A 100 -21.20 -12.01 21.51
N ILE A 101 -20.31 -11.44 20.70
CA ILE A 101 -20.65 -10.34 19.78
C ILE A 101 -20.81 -10.95 18.39
N TYR A 102 -21.97 -10.74 17.80
CA TYR A 102 -22.32 -11.20 16.46
C TYR A 102 -22.13 -10.08 15.46
N VAL A 103 -21.72 -10.47 14.25
CA VAL A 103 -21.58 -9.58 13.10
C VAL A 103 -22.50 -10.08 12.02
N THR A 104 -23.54 -9.32 11.72
CA THR A 104 -24.51 -9.64 10.68
C THR A 104 -24.38 -8.65 9.54
N LYS A 105 -24.05 -9.15 8.35
CA LYS A 105 -24.05 -8.37 7.11
C LYS A 105 -25.48 -8.20 6.63
N ILE A 106 -25.86 -6.93 6.48
CA ILE A 106 -27.11 -6.51 5.88
C ILE A 106 -26.85 -6.01 4.47
N MET A 107 -27.69 -6.45 3.53
CA MET A 107 -27.83 -5.87 2.21
C MET A 107 -29.07 -5.01 2.18
N ILE A 108 -28.92 -3.78 1.73
CA ILE A 108 -30.04 -2.89 1.39
C ILE A 108 -30.13 -2.95 -0.13
N GLU A 109 -31.19 -3.56 -0.63
CA GLU A 109 -31.37 -3.84 -2.05
C GLU A 109 -32.34 -2.87 -2.70
N GLN A 110 -31.88 -2.27 -3.78
CA GLN A 110 -32.67 -1.42 -4.66
C GLN A 110 -32.26 -1.72 -6.11
N LYS A 111 -33.17 -1.55 -7.06
CA LYS A 111 -32.99 -1.90 -8.48
C LYS A 111 -31.62 -1.53 -9.04
N ASP A 112 -31.12 -0.34 -8.70
CA ASP A 112 -29.86 0.20 -9.23
C ASP A 112 -28.82 0.56 -8.15
N ASN A 113 -29.20 0.49 -6.86
CA ASN A 113 -28.39 0.96 -5.73
C ASN A 113 -28.39 -0.08 -4.60
N ASN A 114 -27.46 -1.04 -4.67
CA ASN A 114 -27.27 -2.00 -3.59
C ASN A 114 -26.17 -1.53 -2.65
N HIS A 115 -26.40 -1.67 -1.35
CA HIS A 115 -25.42 -1.32 -0.34
C HIS A 115 -25.30 -2.35 0.77
N ALA A 116 -24.07 -2.51 1.24
CA ALA A 116 -23.73 -3.45 2.29
C ALA A 116 -23.31 -2.69 3.54
N ILE A 117 -23.85 -3.11 4.68
CA ILE A 117 -23.41 -2.67 6.00
C ILE A 117 -23.23 -3.90 6.90
N ILE A 118 -22.59 -3.71 8.06
CA ILE A 118 -22.67 -4.70 9.15
C ILE A 118 -23.40 -4.11 10.34
N ILE A 119 -24.15 -4.96 11.03
CA ILE A 119 -24.69 -4.70 12.35
C ILE A 119 -23.90 -5.54 13.34
N LEU A 120 -23.24 -4.89 14.30
CA LEU A 120 -22.72 -5.54 15.50
C LEU A 120 -23.84 -5.62 16.54
N HIS A 121 -24.08 -6.80 17.10
CA HIS A 121 -25.14 -6.99 18.10
C HIS A 121 -24.83 -8.19 19.01
N GLN A 122 -25.61 -8.37 20.08
CA GLN A 122 -25.49 -9.52 20.99
C GLN A 122 -26.72 -10.44 20.99
N SER A 123 -27.73 -10.18 20.15
CA SER A 123 -28.90 -11.05 20.02
C SER A 123 -28.61 -12.35 19.25
N TYR A 124 -28.73 -13.48 19.95
CA TYR A 124 -28.63 -14.82 19.36
C TYR A 124 -29.83 -15.16 18.47
N SER A 125 -31.04 -14.71 18.82
CA SER A 125 -32.26 -14.87 18.01
C SER A 125 -32.09 -14.19 16.65
N PHE A 126 -31.62 -12.94 16.62
CA PHE A 126 -31.34 -12.22 15.37
C PHE A 126 -30.22 -12.90 14.57
N PHE A 127 -29.17 -13.37 15.24
CA PHE A 127 -28.08 -14.13 14.60
C PHE A 127 -28.58 -15.43 13.95
N ASN A 128 -29.64 -16.07 14.44
CA ASN A 128 -30.17 -17.31 13.86
C ASN A 128 -31.33 -17.13 12.88
N LEU A 129 -31.73 -15.90 12.56
CA LEU A 129 -32.71 -15.66 11.49
C LEU A 129 -32.23 -16.29 10.18
N LYS A 130 -33.10 -17.04 9.49
CA LYS A 130 -32.74 -17.64 8.19
C LYS A 130 -32.65 -16.56 7.12
N GLU A 131 -31.82 -16.78 6.11
CA GLU A 131 -31.83 -15.92 4.91
C GLU A 131 -33.25 -15.91 4.30
N GLY A 132 -33.73 -14.73 3.88
CA GLY A 132 -35.11 -14.54 3.40
C GLY A 132 -36.21 -14.61 4.47
N SER A 133 -35.89 -14.82 5.75
CA SER A 133 -36.90 -14.81 6.83
C SER A 133 -37.26 -13.43 7.36
N LEU A 134 -36.54 -12.39 6.91
CA LEU A 134 -36.91 -11.02 7.21
C LEU A 134 -38.18 -10.67 6.43
N PRO A 135 -39.17 -10.03 7.07
CA PRO A 135 -40.22 -9.36 6.32
C PRO A 135 -39.58 -8.31 5.41
N SER A 136 -40.31 -7.92 4.36
CA SER A 136 -39.88 -6.79 3.53
C SER A 136 -39.84 -5.53 4.39
N LEU A 137 -38.64 -5.17 4.85
CA LEU A 137 -38.34 -3.97 5.60
C LEU A 137 -37.66 -2.99 4.65
N SER A 138 -38.12 -1.75 4.65
CA SER A 138 -37.75 -0.74 3.64
C SER A 138 -36.53 0.11 4.01
N ASN A 139 -36.09 0.08 5.27
CA ASN A 139 -34.97 0.86 5.79
C ASN A 139 -34.52 0.38 7.18
N LEU A 140 -33.38 0.90 7.66
CA LEU A 140 -32.79 0.51 8.94
C LEU A 140 -33.63 0.92 10.16
N GLU A 141 -34.42 1.99 10.06
CA GLU A 141 -35.33 2.43 11.12
C GLU A 141 -36.44 1.38 11.34
N SER A 142 -37.03 0.87 10.26
CA SER A 142 -38.04 -0.19 10.33
C SER A 142 -37.47 -1.51 10.86
N LEU A 143 -36.20 -1.81 10.55
CA LEU A 143 -35.49 -2.95 11.13
C LEU A 143 -35.32 -2.80 12.65
N TYR A 144 -34.89 -1.61 13.10
CA TYR A 144 -34.73 -1.33 14.52
C TYR A 144 -36.07 -1.43 15.26
N ALA A 145 -37.12 -0.77 14.76
CA ALA A 145 -38.44 -0.80 15.38
C ALA A 145 -39.01 -2.23 15.51
N LYS A 146 -38.79 -3.09 14.51
CA LYS A 146 -39.25 -4.48 14.56
C LYS A 146 -38.48 -5.34 15.56
N TYR A 147 -37.17 -5.11 15.71
CA TYR A 147 -36.28 -5.93 16.53
C TYR A 147 -35.68 -5.12 17.70
N GLU A 148 -36.42 -4.15 18.23
CA GLU A 148 -35.91 -3.17 19.19
C GLU A 148 -35.28 -3.85 20.41
N ASN A 149 -35.98 -4.85 20.97
CA ASN A 149 -35.50 -5.61 22.13
C ASN A 149 -34.22 -6.41 21.84
N ASP A 150 -34.11 -6.98 20.64
CA ASP A 150 -32.97 -7.79 20.19
C ASP A 150 -31.77 -6.93 19.80
N LEU A 151 -32.01 -5.73 19.29
CA LEU A 151 -31.00 -4.84 18.71
C LEU A 151 -30.78 -3.55 19.51
N ARG A 152 -31.22 -3.51 20.78
CA ARG A 152 -31.18 -2.30 21.63
C ARG A 152 -29.79 -1.68 21.79
N ASN A 153 -28.72 -2.47 21.79
CA ASN A 153 -27.34 -1.97 21.86
C ASN A 153 -26.60 -2.05 20.52
N ALA A 154 -27.29 -2.43 19.45
CA ALA A 154 -26.66 -2.76 18.17
C ALA A 154 -26.03 -1.53 17.50
N ILE A 155 -24.94 -1.77 16.78
CA ILE A 155 -24.14 -0.73 16.11
C ILE A 155 -24.13 -1.01 14.62
N VAL A 156 -24.51 -0.01 13.82
CA VAL A 156 -24.28 -0.01 12.38
C VAL A 156 -22.84 0.41 12.13
N VAL A 157 -22.11 -0.38 11.37
CA VAL A 157 -20.72 -0.09 11.00
C VAL A 157 -20.62 -0.03 9.49
N ASP A 158 -20.20 1.13 9.00
CA ASP A 158 -20.13 1.42 7.57
C ASP A 158 -18.83 2.14 7.20
N PRO A 159 -17.80 1.37 6.79
CA PRO A 159 -16.55 1.95 6.30
C PRO A 159 -16.72 2.70 4.97
N TRP A 160 -17.80 2.50 4.20
CA TRP A 160 -18.01 3.19 2.92
C TRP A 160 -18.07 4.70 3.12
N ILE A 161 -18.80 5.14 4.15
CA ILE A 161 -18.93 6.55 4.57
C ILE A 161 -18.18 6.83 5.88
N HIS A 162 -17.17 6.03 6.22
CA HIS A 162 -16.30 6.22 7.39
C HIS A 162 -17.04 6.39 8.72
N THR A 163 -18.17 5.69 8.93
CA THR A 163 -19.07 5.95 10.05
C THR A 163 -19.43 4.67 10.79
N ALA A 164 -19.52 4.75 12.12
CA ALA A 164 -20.21 3.77 12.95
C ALA A 164 -21.17 4.51 13.88
N VAL A 165 -22.40 4.03 14.02
CA VAL A 165 -23.43 4.65 14.89
C VAL A 165 -24.26 3.59 15.58
N LYS A 166 -24.93 3.95 16.66
CA LYS A 166 -25.97 3.11 17.24
C LYS A 166 -27.10 2.93 16.23
N LEU A 167 -27.67 1.74 16.16
CA LEU A 167 -28.81 1.47 15.28
C LEU A 167 -30.05 2.29 15.69
N SER A 168 -30.16 2.65 16.97
CA SER A 168 -31.17 3.60 17.45
C SER A 168 -30.96 5.05 16.99
N GLU A 169 -29.78 5.36 16.41
CA GLU A 169 -29.39 6.69 15.94
C GLU A 169 -29.11 6.69 14.42
N VAL A 170 -29.88 5.93 13.64
CA VAL A 170 -29.75 5.82 12.17
C VAL A 170 -29.80 7.17 11.46
N ASN A 171 -30.52 8.14 11.99
CA ASN A 171 -30.52 9.52 11.49
C ASN A 171 -29.10 10.12 11.38
N LYS A 172 -28.19 9.83 12.32
CA LYS A 172 -26.79 10.27 12.23
C LYS A 172 -26.03 9.60 11.08
N LEU A 173 -26.33 8.33 10.79
CA LEU A 173 -25.78 7.62 9.62
C LEU A 173 -26.24 8.30 8.32
N LEU A 174 -27.53 8.64 8.24
CA LEU A 174 -28.12 9.29 7.06
C LEU A 174 -27.58 10.72 6.85
N GLU A 175 -27.29 11.45 7.93
CA GLU A 175 -26.59 12.74 7.85
C GLU A 175 -25.19 12.57 7.23
N SER A 176 -24.40 11.60 7.71
CA SER A 176 -23.11 11.27 7.09
C SER A 176 -23.30 10.82 5.63
N ALA A 177 -24.30 10.02 5.29
CA ALA A 177 -24.55 9.58 3.92
C ALA A 177 -24.86 10.75 2.97
N LYS A 178 -25.60 11.76 3.43
CA LYS A 178 -25.90 12.99 2.67
C LYS A 178 -24.66 13.82 2.35
N ASP A 179 -23.67 13.83 3.24
CA ASP A 179 -22.38 14.48 3.00
C ASP A 179 -21.62 13.81 1.85
N TYR A 180 -21.77 12.48 1.72
CA TYR A 180 -21.16 11.68 0.66
C TYR A 180 -22.02 11.54 -0.60
N LYS A 181 -23.24 12.10 -0.63
CA LYS A 181 -24.21 11.98 -1.74
C LYS A 181 -24.56 10.52 -2.07
N VAL A 182 -24.83 9.74 -1.03
CA VAL A 182 -25.16 8.30 -1.10
C VAL A 182 -26.34 7.92 -0.20
N GLU A 183 -27.14 8.88 0.27
CA GLU A 183 -28.28 8.64 1.14
C GLU A 183 -29.31 7.65 0.56
N ASP A 184 -29.51 7.68 -0.76
CA ASP A 184 -30.46 6.79 -1.46
C ASP A 184 -30.08 5.30 -1.34
N PHE A 185 -28.82 4.99 -1.08
CA PHE A 185 -28.33 3.62 -0.89
C PHE A 185 -28.77 3.00 0.44
N TYR A 186 -29.39 3.77 1.34
CA TYR A 186 -29.89 3.30 2.63
C TYR A 186 -31.42 3.10 2.64
N ALA A 187 -32.07 3.27 1.49
CA ALA A 187 -33.49 3.00 1.28
C ALA A 187 -33.67 1.82 0.32
N GLY A 188 -34.26 0.74 0.80
CA GLY A 188 -34.41 -0.48 0.01
C GLY A 188 -34.80 -1.69 0.86
N VAL A 189 -34.96 -2.84 0.20
CA VAL A 189 -35.32 -4.09 0.87
C VAL A 189 -34.12 -4.60 1.67
N ILE A 190 -34.32 -4.81 2.96
CA ILE A 190 -33.28 -5.33 3.85
C ILE A 190 -33.23 -6.86 3.78
N ASN A 191 -32.07 -7.37 3.40
CA ASN A 191 -31.74 -8.79 3.41
C ASN A 191 -30.55 -9.09 4.32
N ILE A 192 -30.63 -10.22 5.02
CA ILE A 192 -29.50 -10.80 5.75
C ILE A 192 -28.77 -11.74 4.82
N ASN A 193 -27.46 -11.53 4.64
CA ASN A 193 -26.69 -12.27 3.65
C ASN A 193 -25.58 -13.14 4.28
N GLN A 194 -24.81 -12.60 5.23
CA GLN A 194 -23.70 -13.32 5.86
C GLN A 194 -23.64 -13.00 7.35
N LYS A 195 -23.16 -13.97 8.14
CA LYS A 195 -23.08 -13.84 9.60
C LYS A 195 -21.79 -14.45 10.13
N THR A 196 -21.24 -13.87 11.18
CA THR A 196 -20.11 -14.43 11.91
C THR A 196 -20.10 -13.96 13.37
N LYS A 197 -19.12 -14.42 14.15
CA LYS A 197 -18.91 -14.00 15.54
C LYS A 197 -17.56 -13.31 15.63
N VAL A 198 -17.49 -12.25 16.42
CA VAL A 198 -16.21 -11.62 16.77
C VAL A 198 -15.30 -12.66 17.42
N SER A 199 -14.00 -12.57 17.18
CA SER A 199 -12.98 -13.48 17.73
C SER A 199 -12.95 -14.92 17.18
N THR A 200 -13.73 -15.27 16.15
CA THR A 200 -13.78 -16.65 15.62
C THR A 200 -12.42 -17.19 15.15
N LEU A 201 -11.57 -16.34 14.58
CA LEU A 201 -10.22 -16.71 14.10
C LEU A 201 -9.12 -16.31 15.07
N SER A 202 -9.46 -15.77 16.24
CA SER A 202 -8.52 -15.23 17.22
C SER A 202 -7.78 -16.31 18.06
N GLN A 203 -8.10 -17.58 17.84
CA GLN A 203 -7.46 -18.71 18.52
C GLN A 203 -6.43 -19.42 17.63
N ASP A 204 -6.44 -19.18 16.31
CA ASP A 204 -5.46 -19.74 15.39
C ASP A 204 -4.19 -18.89 15.40
N VAL A 205 -3.19 -19.33 16.18
CA VAL A 205 -1.93 -18.59 16.42
C VAL A 205 -1.18 -18.33 15.12
N ASN A 206 -1.08 -19.31 14.24
CA ASN A 206 -0.36 -19.18 12.95
C ASN A 206 -1.07 -18.19 12.03
N TYR A 207 -2.41 -18.21 12.04
CA TYR A 207 -3.20 -17.28 11.24
C TYR A 207 -3.10 -15.85 11.76
N ILE A 208 -3.14 -15.66 13.08
CA ILE A 208 -3.02 -14.34 13.71
C ILE A 208 -1.63 -13.74 13.47
N GLU A 209 -0.56 -14.52 13.54
CA GLU A 209 0.80 -14.01 13.33
C GLU A 209 0.92 -13.36 11.94
N LYS A 210 0.38 -14.02 10.90
CA LYS A 210 0.32 -13.51 9.53
C LYS A 210 -0.45 -12.19 9.41
N TYR A 211 -1.49 -11.99 10.22
CA TYR A 211 -2.38 -10.82 10.16
C TYR A 211 -2.25 -9.90 11.38
N SER A 212 -1.14 -10.00 12.12
CA SER A 212 -0.86 -9.22 13.33
C SER A 212 -0.92 -7.71 13.09
N TYR A 213 -0.54 -7.26 11.88
CA TYR A 213 -0.64 -5.87 11.47
C TYR A 213 -2.08 -5.32 11.48
N LEU A 214 -3.09 -6.16 11.21
CA LEU A 214 -4.51 -5.78 11.30
C LEU A 214 -4.95 -5.70 12.77
N VAL A 215 -4.60 -6.70 13.56
CA VAL A 215 -4.95 -6.79 14.99
C VAL A 215 -4.33 -5.63 15.77
N ASN A 216 -3.03 -5.37 15.57
CA ASN A 216 -2.33 -4.27 16.23
C ASN A 216 -2.91 -2.91 15.86
N LYS A 217 -3.32 -2.74 14.59
CA LYS A 217 -3.91 -1.48 14.12
C LYS A 217 -5.31 -1.28 14.67
N PHE A 218 -6.11 -2.35 14.73
CA PHE A 218 -7.39 -2.32 15.41
C PHE A 218 -7.23 -1.94 16.88
N GLU A 219 -6.31 -2.59 17.60
CA GLU A 219 -6.09 -2.31 19.02
C GLU A 219 -5.68 -0.84 19.25
N GLU A 220 -4.81 -0.28 18.41
CA GLU A 220 -4.45 1.13 18.46
C GLU A 220 -5.67 2.05 18.32
N PHE A 221 -6.54 1.79 17.34
CA PHE A 221 -7.76 2.59 17.14
C PHE A 221 -8.80 2.36 18.23
N TYR A 222 -8.91 1.13 18.74
CA TYR A 222 -9.82 0.79 19.81
C TYR A 222 -9.44 1.52 21.10
N GLN A 223 -8.16 1.52 21.49
CA GLN A 223 -7.69 2.27 22.66
C GLN A 223 -7.90 3.77 22.50
N LYS A 224 -7.69 4.33 21.30
CA LYS A 224 -8.02 5.74 21.02
C LYS A 224 -9.50 6.04 21.17
N GLN A 225 -10.39 5.14 20.76
CA GLN A 225 -11.83 5.33 20.92
C GLN A 225 -12.27 5.18 22.37
N LYS A 226 -11.69 4.23 23.12
CA LYS A 226 -11.90 4.11 24.57
C LYS A 226 -11.46 5.36 25.32
N GLU A 227 -10.27 5.88 25.03
CA GLU A 227 -9.79 7.13 25.63
C GLU A 227 -10.73 8.31 25.33
N LYS A 228 -11.26 8.40 24.10
CA LYS A 228 -12.24 9.45 23.75
C LYS A 228 -13.56 9.29 24.51
N LEU A 229 -14.04 8.05 24.67
CA LEU A 229 -15.25 7.73 25.41
C LEU A 229 -15.11 8.07 26.90
N GLU A 230 -14.05 7.58 27.55
CA GLU A 230 -13.75 7.81 28.97
C GLU A 230 -13.62 9.31 29.28
N ASN A 231 -13.03 10.08 28.36
CA ASN A 231 -12.89 11.53 28.50
C ASN A 231 -14.11 12.34 28.02
N GLY A 232 -15.21 11.70 27.60
CA GLY A 232 -16.41 12.38 27.10
C GLY A 232 -16.16 13.28 25.89
N ARG A 233 -15.18 12.96 25.04
CA ARG A 233 -14.81 13.80 23.89
C ARG A 233 -15.89 13.73 22.82
N SER A 234 -16.31 14.90 22.32
CA SER A 234 -17.26 15.01 21.18
C SER A 234 -16.79 14.32 19.89
N SER A 235 -15.48 14.07 19.77
CA SER A 235 -14.88 13.32 18.65
C SER A 235 -15.01 11.79 18.76
N PHE A 236 -15.58 11.26 19.85
CA PHE A 236 -15.82 9.83 20.02
C PHE A 236 -16.71 9.30 18.90
N ALA A 237 -16.30 8.21 18.25
CA ALA A 237 -17.01 7.53 17.17
C ALA A 237 -17.44 8.41 15.96
N GLN A 238 -16.97 9.65 15.86
CA GLN A 238 -17.40 10.60 14.82
C GLN A 238 -17.01 10.19 13.40
N GLY A 239 -16.03 9.29 13.25
CA GLY A 239 -15.50 8.94 11.94
C GLY A 239 -14.72 10.08 11.28
N ARG A 240 -14.59 10.03 9.95
CA ARG A 240 -13.94 11.09 9.17
C ARG A 240 -14.99 11.91 8.42
N ARG A 241 -14.89 13.24 8.50
CA ARG A 241 -15.71 14.16 7.70
C ARG A 241 -15.40 14.00 6.21
N PHE A 242 -16.43 14.09 5.36
CA PHE A 242 -16.29 14.01 3.91
C PHE A 242 -15.23 14.98 3.36
N SER A 243 -15.22 16.23 3.81
CA SER A 243 -14.22 17.23 3.40
C SER A 243 -12.78 16.82 3.70
N SER A 244 -12.52 16.17 4.84
CA SER A 244 -11.21 15.63 5.19
C SER A 244 -10.81 14.49 4.25
N VAL A 245 -11.74 13.60 3.92
CA VAL A 245 -11.50 12.48 3.00
C VAL A 245 -11.24 12.99 1.58
N LYS A 246 -12.04 13.95 1.10
CA LYS A 246 -11.85 14.61 -0.19
C LYS A 246 -10.48 15.30 -0.29
N ASN A 247 -10.07 16.01 0.77
CA ASN A 247 -8.74 16.64 0.81
C ASN A 247 -7.59 15.60 0.77
N SER A 248 -7.73 14.47 1.46
CA SER A 248 -6.74 13.39 1.34
C SER A 248 -6.68 12.84 -0.09
N LEU A 249 -7.82 12.64 -0.73
CA LEU A 249 -7.88 12.17 -2.12
C LEU A 249 -7.18 13.15 -3.06
N ILE A 250 -7.43 14.45 -2.93
CA ILE A 250 -6.74 15.50 -3.71
C ILE A 250 -5.22 15.37 -3.59
N LEU A 251 -4.72 15.21 -2.36
CA LEU A 251 -3.29 15.08 -2.10
C LEU A 251 -2.70 13.81 -2.72
N ASP A 252 -3.41 12.69 -2.65
CA ASP A 252 -2.94 11.43 -3.21
C ASP A 252 -2.97 11.42 -4.76
N VAL A 253 -4.00 12.01 -5.37
CA VAL A 253 -4.07 12.24 -6.82
C VAL A 253 -2.91 13.13 -7.28
N ASN A 254 -2.65 14.24 -6.58
CA ASN A 254 -1.55 15.15 -6.92
C ASN A 254 -0.19 14.48 -6.73
N ARG A 255 0.00 13.71 -5.65
CA ARG A 255 1.24 12.96 -5.42
C ARG A 255 1.52 11.96 -6.54
N GLU A 256 0.49 11.27 -7.04
CA GLU A 256 0.68 10.37 -8.19
C GLU A 256 1.08 11.15 -9.44
N HIS A 257 0.45 12.31 -9.69
CA HIS A 257 0.83 13.18 -10.80
C HIS A 257 2.28 13.67 -10.70
N GLU A 258 2.71 14.15 -9.53
CA GLU A 258 4.09 14.56 -9.26
C GLU A 258 5.08 13.41 -9.47
N ASN A 259 4.76 12.22 -8.98
CA ASN A 259 5.60 11.03 -9.16
C ASN A 259 5.77 10.68 -10.64
N LYS A 260 4.73 10.87 -11.47
CA LYS A 260 4.83 10.71 -12.93
C LYS A 260 5.72 11.76 -13.55
N ILE A 261 5.58 13.03 -13.19
CA ILE A 261 6.47 14.10 -13.65
C ILE A 261 7.92 13.77 -13.31
N ILE A 262 8.20 13.36 -12.07
CA ILE A 262 9.54 12.97 -11.63
C ILE A 262 10.05 11.78 -12.45
N THR A 263 9.20 10.79 -12.71
CA THR A 263 9.57 9.60 -13.50
C THR A 263 9.89 9.96 -14.94
N ILE A 264 9.06 10.79 -15.58
CA ILE A 264 9.27 11.31 -16.93
C ILE A 264 10.57 12.12 -16.98
N GLN A 265 10.78 13.04 -16.04
CA GLN A 265 12.02 13.82 -15.95
C GLN A 265 13.25 12.93 -15.79
N ARG A 266 13.17 11.86 -14.99
CA ARG A 266 14.25 10.87 -14.88
C ARG A 266 14.50 10.16 -16.21
N MET A 267 13.45 9.75 -16.92
CA MET A 267 13.57 9.12 -18.24
C MET A 267 14.22 10.07 -19.26
N TYR A 268 13.79 11.33 -19.32
CA TYR A 268 14.37 12.34 -20.21
C TYR A 268 15.82 12.67 -19.86
N ARG A 269 16.17 12.81 -18.57
CA ARG A 269 17.56 12.98 -18.15
C ARG A 269 18.39 11.77 -18.58
N GLY A 270 17.92 10.55 -18.32
CA GLY A 270 18.61 9.33 -18.76
C GLY A 270 18.76 9.24 -20.28
N TYR A 271 17.75 9.65 -21.05
CA TYR A 271 17.83 9.75 -22.50
C TYR A 271 18.83 10.81 -22.97
N ALA A 272 18.79 12.02 -22.42
CA ALA A 272 19.73 13.09 -22.74
C ALA A 272 21.17 12.70 -22.40
N THR A 273 21.38 12.03 -21.26
CA THR A 273 22.69 11.51 -20.86
C THR A 273 23.18 10.40 -21.80
N ARG A 274 22.31 9.48 -22.22
CA ARG A 274 22.65 8.47 -23.25
C ARG A 274 23.00 9.11 -24.59
N LYS A 275 22.21 10.11 -25.03
CA LYS A 275 22.47 10.85 -26.27
C LYS A 275 23.78 11.66 -26.21
N SER A 276 24.11 12.26 -25.07
CA SER A 276 25.40 12.94 -24.88
C SER A 276 26.56 11.96 -24.84
N LEU A 277 26.35 10.75 -24.29
CA LEU A 277 27.35 9.68 -24.31
C LEU A 277 27.57 9.16 -25.73
N ASP A 278 26.51 8.94 -26.52
CA ASP A 278 26.60 8.55 -27.92
C ASP A 278 27.28 9.62 -28.77
N GLN A 279 26.97 10.92 -28.56
CA GLN A 279 27.70 12.01 -29.21
C GLN A 279 29.17 12.04 -28.79
N SER A 280 29.48 11.89 -27.50
CA SER A 280 30.87 11.87 -27.02
C SER A 280 31.66 10.66 -27.53
N GLN A 281 31.01 9.50 -27.71
CA GLN A 281 31.61 8.32 -28.33
C GLN A 281 31.78 8.50 -29.84
N PHE A 282 30.85 9.19 -30.53
CA PHE A 282 31.03 9.57 -31.94
C PHE A 282 32.23 10.51 -32.13
N TYR A 283 32.39 11.52 -31.25
CA TYR A 283 33.55 12.42 -31.26
C TYR A 283 34.84 11.71 -30.86
N ALA A 284 34.81 10.77 -29.91
CA ALA A 284 35.97 9.97 -29.53
C ALA A 284 36.40 9.00 -30.65
N ASN A 285 35.45 8.37 -31.35
CA ASN A 285 35.72 7.48 -32.48
C ASN A 285 36.23 8.25 -33.71
N HIS A 286 35.72 9.46 -33.98
CA HIS A 286 36.26 10.32 -35.04
C HIS A 286 37.68 10.81 -34.73
N LYS A 287 38.01 11.04 -33.46
CA LYS A 287 39.37 11.40 -33.04
C LYS A 287 40.33 10.20 -33.13
N PHE A 288 39.87 9.01 -32.75
CA PHE A 288 40.63 7.76 -32.89
C PHE A 288 40.90 7.36 -34.35
N LEU A 289 39.97 7.66 -35.26
CA LEU A 289 40.13 7.39 -36.71
C LEU A 289 41.05 8.41 -37.40
N ASN A 290 41.14 9.64 -36.90
CA ASN A 290 42.06 10.65 -37.45
C ASN A 290 43.50 10.54 -36.90
N ASP A 291 43.69 9.99 -35.69
CA ASP A 291 45.02 9.79 -35.09
C ASP A 291 45.74 8.51 -35.57
N ARG A 292 45.04 7.63 -36.30
CA ARG A 292 45.65 6.50 -37.02
C ARG A 292 45.57 6.74 -38.53
N GLY A 293 46.52 7.51 -39.03
CA GLY A 293 46.80 7.55 -40.46
C GLY A 293 47.00 6.15 -41.03
N GLN A 294 46.30 5.91 -42.15
CA GLN A 294 46.57 4.91 -43.18
C GLN A 294 46.58 3.42 -42.76
N GLY A 295 45.54 2.72 -43.19
CA GLY A 295 45.51 1.26 -43.25
C GLY A 295 44.21 0.78 -43.89
N SER A 296 44.23 0.62 -45.21
CA SER A 296 43.19 -0.03 -46.00
C SER A 296 42.81 -1.39 -45.39
N PHE A 297 41.52 -1.63 -45.14
CA PHE A 297 41.01 -3.00 -45.14
C PHE A 297 39.59 -3.04 -45.68
N LEU A 298 39.42 -3.98 -46.60
CA LEU A 298 38.32 -4.15 -47.53
C LEU A 298 37.01 -4.54 -46.84
N TYR A 299 35.91 -4.06 -47.43
CA TYR A 299 34.58 -4.64 -47.29
C TYR A 299 34.62 -6.11 -47.76
N GLU A 300 34.21 -7.05 -46.91
CA GLU A 300 33.67 -8.34 -47.37
C GLU A 300 32.17 -8.38 -47.05
N GLU A 301 31.38 -8.45 -48.13
CA GLU A 301 29.94 -8.69 -48.11
C GLU A 301 29.63 -10.10 -47.63
N GLU A 302 28.76 -10.22 -46.62
CA GLU A 302 28.15 -11.51 -46.25
C GLU A 302 27.24 -12.01 -47.38
N LYS A 303 27.63 -13.11 -48.02
CA LYS A 303 26.75 -13.91 -48.88
C LYS A 303 25.94 -14.93 -48.05
N LYS A 304 24.64 -14.93 -48.31
CA LYS A 304 23.66 -15.95 -47.89
C LYS A 304 23.92 -17.31 -48.56
N SER A 305 23.82 -18.38 -47.77
CA SER A 305 23.31 -19.72 -48.14
C SER A 305 23.10 -20.48 -46.82
N GLY A 306 22.03 -21.21 -46.51
CA GLY A 306 21.10 -21.98 -47.31
C GLY A 306 21.07 -23.41 -46.72
N SER A 307 19.91 -23.83 -46.18
CA SER A 307 19.52 -25.22 -45.87
C SER A 307 20.21 -25.98 -44.73
N SER A 308 19.45 -26.36 -43.70
CA SER A 308 19.12 -27.78 -43.45
C SER A 308 18.10 -27.94 -42.32
N ARG A 309 16.93 -28.46 -42.71
CA ARG A 309 15.81 -28.87 -41.86
C ARG A 309 16.11 -30.29 -41.35
N SER A 310 16.36 -30.45 -40.05
CA SER A 310 16.15 -31.72 -39.32
C SER A 310 16.46 -31.48 -37.84
N SER A 311 15.65 -32.05 -36.93
CA SER A 311 15.76 -32.05 -35.45
C SER A 311 15.19 -30.86 -34.65
N TYR A 312 13.90 -30.54 -34.88
CA TYR A 312 13.17 -29.46 -34.18
C TYR A 312 12.13 -29.94 -33.16
N SER A 313 12.40 -31.03 -32.41
CA SER A 313 11.45 -31.54 -31.40
C SER A 313 12.05 -31.79 -30.01
N SER A 314 13.35 -32.11 -29.89
CA SER A 314 14.00 -32.39 -28.58
C SER A 314 14.78 -31.22 -27.97
N ARG A 315 15.02 -30.12 -28.70
CA ARG A 315 15.74 -28.93 -28.19
C ARG A 315 14.87 -27.94 -27.41
N LEU A 316 13.57 -27.88 -27.70
CA LEU A 316 12.65 -26.92 -27.05
C LEU A 316 12.29 -27.31 -25.61
N SER A 317 12.27 -28.61 -25.26
CA SER A 317 12.02 -29.06 -23.90
C SER A 317 13.20 -28.74 -22.97
N ASN A 318 14.44 -28.98 -23.41
CA ASN A 318 15.65 -28.70 -22.64
C ASN A 318 15.98 -27.20 -22.50
N GLN A 319 15.63 -26.38 -23.49
CA GLN A 319 15.75 -24.91 -23.37
C GLN A 319 14.77 -24.35 -22.34
N SER A 320 13.53 -24.86 -22.30
CA SER A 320 12.51 -24.37 -21.35
C SER A 320 12.86 -24.68 -19.88
N VAL A 321 13.48 -25.84 -19.62
CA VAL A 321 13.91 -26.25 -18.27
C VAL A 321 15.15 -25.47 -17.82
N LYS A 322 16.15 -25.31 -18.70
CA LYS A 322 17.32 -24.45 -18.41
C LYS A 322 16.93 -22.99 -18.15
N HIS A 323 15.94 -22.47 -18.91
CA HIS A 323 15.47 -21.09 -18.75
C HIS A 323 14.65 -20.88 -17.46
N ARG A 324 13.94 -21.91 -16.98
CA ARG A 324 13.26 -21.90 -15.67
C ARG A 324 14.27 -21.98 -14.52
N LEU A 325 15.22 -22.90 -14.58
CA LEU A 325 16.27 -23.05 -13.55
C LEU A 325 17.15 -21.80 -13.43
N ALA A 326 17.50 -21.17 -14.55
CA ALA A 326 18.24 -19.91 -14.54
C ALA A 326 17.43 -18.74 -13.95
N LYS A 327 16.10 -18.74 -14.14
CA LYS A 327 15.19 -17.73 -13.57
C LYS A 327 15.03 -17.91 -12.05
N ASP A 328 14.89 -19.15 -11.59
CA ASP A 328 14.74 -19.47 -10.16
C ASP A 328 16.06 -19.24 -9.40
N TRP A 329 17.20 -19.54 -10.02
CA TRP A 329 18.52 -19.22 -9.48
C TRP A 329 18.75 -17.71 -9.32
N LYS A 330 18.49 -16.91 -10.38
CA LYS A 330 18.61 -15.45 -10.32
C LYS A 330 17.70 -14.83 -9.25
N LEU A 331 16.50 -15.38 -9.07
CA LEU A 331 15.58 -14.95 -8.01
C LEU A 331 16.13 -15.26 -6.61
N LYS A 332 16.77 -16.43 -6.42
CA LYS A 332 17.39 -16.81 -5.15
C LYS A 332 18.61 -15.94 -4.83
N VAL A 333 19.44 -15.66 -5.82
CA VAL A 333 20.63 -14.80 -5.67
C VAL A 333 20.21 -13.35 -5.36
N ALA A 334 19.22 -12.81 -6.06
CA ALA A 334 18.66 -11.49 -5.77
C ALA A 334 18.10 -11.41 -4.33
N LYS A 335 17.38 -12.44 -3.86
CA LYS A 335 16.88 -12.49 -2.48
C LYS A 335 18.02 -12.51 -1.45
N MET A 336 19.06 -13.32 -1.66
CA MET A 336 20.21 -13.38 -0.76
C MET A 336 20.99 -12.07 -0.73
N CYS A 337 21.22 -11.46 -1.90
CA CYS A 337 21.86 -10.16 -2.03
C CYS A 337 21.07 -9.07 -1.27
N LYS A 338 19.75 -9.02 -1.46
CA LYS A 338 18.84 -8.11 -0.77
C LYS A 338 18.97 -8.23 0.75
N LEU A 339 18.94 -9.46 1.29
CA LEU A 339 19.07 -9.68 2.74
C LEU A 339 20.39 -9.14 3.29
N LYS A 340 21.52 -9.42 2.62
CA LYS A 340 22.85 -8.93 3.04
C LYS A 340 22.94 -7.41 2.98
N ILE A 341 22.41 -6.78 1.92
CA ILE A 341 22.37 -5.31 1.79
C ILE A 341 21.54 -4.71 2.93
N LEU A 342 20.33 -5.24 3.17
CA LEU A 342 19.45 -4.72 4.22
C LEU A 342 20.08 -4.88 5.62
N GLU A 343 20.83 -5.94 5.87
CA GLU A 343 21.59 -6.13 7.11
C GLU A 343 22.67 -5.04 7.30
N ILE A 344 23.47 -4.77 6.26
CA ILE A 344 24.48 -3.70 6.29
C ILE A 344 23.85 -2.33 6.55
N LEU A 345 22.71 -2.04 5.90
CA LEU A 345 21.98 -0.79 6.10
C LEU A 345 21.42 -0.69 7.54
N LYS A 346 21.02 -1.80 8.17
CA LYS A 346 20.58 -1.83 9.58
C LYS A 346 21.71 -1.50 10.55
N THR A 347 22.96 -1.85 10.23
CA THR A 347 24.14 -1.58 11.09
C THR A 347 24.45 -0.10 11.25
N TYR A 348 24.12 0.72 10.24
CA TYR A 348 24.20 2.18 10.36
C TYR A 348 23.16 2.73 11.34
N SER A 349 21.99 2.09 11.37
CA SER A 349 20.78 2.57 12.01
C SER A 349 20.91 2.72 13.55
N LYS A 350 21.52 1.79 14.31
CA LYS A 350 21.33 1.71 15.78
C LYS A 350 19.84 1.86 16.18
N PHE A 351 18.92 1.49 15.29
CA PHE A 351 17.47 1.59 15.51
C PHE A 351 17.03 0.40 16.34
N ASN A 352 16.64 0.66 17.58
CA ASN A 352 15.77 -0.23 18.32
C ASN A 352 14.33 0.21 18.00
N PRO A 353 13.52 -0.57 17.27
CA PRO A 353 12.16 -0.19 16.87
C PRO A 353 11.20 0.06 18.05
N ASN A 354 11.61 -0.24 19.29
CA ASN A 354 10.79 -0.11 20.50
C ASN A 354 10.80 1.29 21.16
N ASN A 355 11.47 2.30 20.60
CA ASN A 355 11.58 3.64 21.23
C ASN A 355 10.96 4.78 20.37
N ALA A 356 9.78 4.52 19.80
CA ALA A 356 9.10 5.36 18.81
C ALA A 356 8.54 6.70 19.34
N SER A 357 8.36 6.87 20.66
CA SER A 357 7.55 7.97 21.22
C SER A 357 8.20 9.35 21.17
N LYS A 358 9.54 9.45 21.19
CA LYS A 358 10.26 10.74 21.10
C LYS A 358 10.59 11.18 19.66
N PHE A 359 10.35 10.35 18.66
CA PHE A 359 10.88 10.54 17.31
C PHE A 359 9.86 11.04 16.28
N SER A 360 8.54 10.88 16.46
CA SER A 360 7.57 11.09 15.36
C SER A 360 7.51 12.55 14.85
N LYS A 361 7.57 13.55 15.75
CA LYS A 361 7.54 14.98 15.36
C LYS A 361 8.84 15.47 14.74
N VAL A 362 9.97 14.88 15.15
CA VAL A 362 11.30 15.24 14.66
C VAL A 362 11.59 14.51 13.32
N ALA A 363 11.17 13.25 13.20
CA ALA A 363 11.31 12.44 11.99
C ALA A 363 10.50 12.97 10.81
N GLU A 364 9.28 13.49 11.03
CA GLU A 364 8.50 14.15 9.97
C GLU A 364 9.20 15.40 9.42
N TYR A 365 9.90 16.14 10.27
CA TYR A 365 10.69 17.31 9.87
C TYR A 365 11.93 16.94 9.04
N PHE A 366 12.46 15.72 9.22
CA PHE A 366 13.72 15.25 8.62
C PHE A 366 13.57 14.23 7.47
N LYS A 367 12.34 13.89 7.04
CA LYS A 367 12.10 13.00 5.90
C LYS A 367 12.87 13.49 4.65
N GLY A 368 13.77 12.66 4.13
CA GLY A 368 14.62 12.94 2.96
C GLY A 368 15.75 13.96 3.16
N ARG A 369 15.86 14.60 4.33
CA ARG A 369 16.75 15.76 4.57
C ARG A 369 17.91 15.50 5.54
N HIS A 370 17.92 14.35 6.22
CA HIS A 370 19.01 13.87 7.10
C HIS A 370 19.45 12.45 6.71
N HIS A 371 20.69 12.04 7.04
CA HIS A 371 21.22 10.70 6.72
C HIS A 371 20.27 9.56 7.14
N THR A 372 19.60 9.71 8.28
CA THR A 372 18.62 8.74 8.80
C THR A 372 17.37 8.61 7.91
N GLY A 373 16.75 9.73 7.53
CA GLY A 373 15.57 9.71 6.67
C GLY A 373 15.91 9.25 5.24
N ARG A 374 17.11 9.56 4.76
CA ARG A 374 17.62 9.02 3.48
C ARG A 374 17.89 7.53 3.57
N LEU A 375 18.49 7.04 4.67
CA LEU A 375 18.68 5.61 4.88
C LEU A 375 17.34 4.86 4.84
N GLU A 376 16.28 5.41 5.45
CA GLU A 376 14.95 4.78 5.42
C GLU A 376 14.40 4.70 3.98
N MET A 377 14.58 5.75 3.17
CA MET A 377 14.20 5.74 1.77
C MET A 377 14.99 4.71 0.96
N VAL A 378 16.30 4.62 1.19
CA VAL A 378 17.17 3.62 0.55
C VAL A 378 16.75 2.22 0.96
N PHE A 379 16.52 2.00 2.25
CA PHE A 379 16.08 0.73 2.81
C PHE A 379 14.78 0.25 2.16
N ARG A 380 13.75 1.12 2.09
CA ARG A 380 12.48 0.81 1.42
C ARG A 380 12.66 0.54 -0.08
N ALA A 381 13.50 1.32 -0.76
CA ALA A 381 13.75 1.15 -2.19
C ALA A 381 14.48 -0.19 -2.48
N ILE A 382 15.44 -0.59 -1.64
CA ILE A 382 16.11 -1.89 -1.75
C ILE A 382 15.14 -3.04 -1.44
N ASP A 383 14.29 -2.89 -0.43
CA ASP A 383 13.29 -3.90 -0.09
C ASP A 383 12.31 -4.17 -1.27
N MET A 384 11.96 -3.11 -2.00
CA MET A 384 11.13 -3.17 -3.20
C MET A 384 11.86 -3.54 -4.50
N ALA A 385 13.19 -3.68 -4.50
CA ALA A 385 13.95 -3.96 -5.72
C ALA A 385 13.87 -5.44 -6.12
N ASP A 386 13.63 -5.73 -7.41
CA ASP A 386 13.40 -7.10 -7.89
C ASP A 386 14.67 -7.85 -8.33
N ASN A 387 15.78 -7.15 -8.51
CA ASN A 387 17.05 -7.73 -8.98
C ASN A 387 18.26 -6.94 -8.44
N VAL A 388 19.46 -7.51 -8.59
CA VAL A 388 20.70 -6.93 -8.06
C VAL A 388 21.09 -5.63 -8.79
N ASP A 389 20.82 -5.52 -10.08
CA ASP A 389 21.10 -4.31 -10.86
C ASP A 389 20.31 -3.09 -10.34
N ASN A 390 19.02 -3.26 -10.05
CA ASN A 390 18.17 -2.23 -9.45
C ASN A 390 18.69 -1.82 -8.07
N MET A 391 19.15 -2.80 -7.27
CA MET A 391 19.74 -2.53 -5.96
C MET A 391 21.03 -1.71 -6.09
N LEU A 392 21.90 -2.06 -7.04
CA LEU A 392 23.11 -1.30 -7.34
C LEU A 392 22.80 0.10 -7.89
N GLU A 393 21.79 0.26 -8.73
CA GLU A 393 21.39 1.58 -9.24
C GLU A 393 20.98 2.50 -8.08
N ILE A 394 20.16 1.99 -7.15
CA ILE A 394 19.72 2.72 -5.95
C ILE A 394 20.92 3.13 -5.10
N LEU A 395 21.82 2.20 -4.79
CA LEU A 395 22.99 2.48 -3.94
C LEU A 395 23.99 3.43 -4.62
N ASN A 396 24.26 3.24 -5.91
CA ASN A 396 25.17 4.11 -6.67
C ASN A 396 24.61 5.53 -6.85
N LYS A 397 23.28 5.67 -6.95
CA LYS A 397 22.64 6.99 -6.97
C LYS A 397 22.88 7.76 -5.67
N GLU A 398 22.79 7.07 -4.53
CA GLU A 398 23.10 7.69 -3.24
C GLU A 398 24.59 7.99 -3.10
N LYS A 399 25.47 7.06 -3.51
CA LYS A 399 26.91 7.29 -3.54
C LYS A 399 27.28 8.53 -4.36
N LYS A 400 26.74 8.65 -5.58
CA LYS A 400 26.95 9.80 -6.47
C LYS A 400 26.42 11.10 -5.86
N ALA A 401 25.32 11.05 -5.11
CA ALA A 401 24.81 12.23 -4.43
C ALA A 401 25.80 12.77 -3.37
N PHE A 402 26.62 11.90 -2.76
CA PHE A 402 27.70 12.31 -1.86
C PHE A 402 28.94 12.82 -2.61
N GLU A 403 29.26 12.23 -3.76
CA GLU A 403 30.46 12.57 -4.55
C GLU A 403 30.28 13.82 -5.43
N ALA A 404 29.04 14.19 -5.78
CA ALA A 404 28.74 15.25 -6.77
C ALA A 404 28.62 16.69 -6.19
N VAL A 405 28.99 16.93 -4.93
CA VAL A 405 28.80 18.24 -4.28
C VAL A 405 30.10 19.05 -4.25
N ASP A 406 30.21 20.04 -5.15
CA ASP A 406 31.30 21.03 -5.20
C ASP A 406 30.86 22.39 -4.61
N VAL A 407 30.15 22.37 -3.47
CA VAL A 407 29.68 23.61 -2.82
C VAL A 407 30.36 23.79 -1.47
N LYS A 408 31.45 24.57 -1.47
CA LYS A 408 32.04 25.15 -0.26
C LYS A 408 31.11 26.22 0.29
N TYR A 409 30.44 25.96 1.41
CA TYR A 409 29.73 26.99 2.15
C TYR A 409 30.65 27.65 3.18
N SER A 410 30.92 28.95 3.02
CA SER A 410 31.59 29.77 4.03
C SER A 410 30.61 30.15 5.14
N GLY A 411 30.99 29.90 6.39
CA GLY A 411 30.09 30.00 7.54
C GLY A 411 29.72 31.43 7.87
N ASN A 412 28.50 31.85 7.51
CA ASN A 412 27.67 32.81 8.25
C ASN A 412 26.19 32.88 7.78
N ASP A 413 25.78 32.17 6.73
CA ASP A 413 24.38 32.20 6.25
C ASP A 413 23.39 31.60 7.27
N LYS A 414 22.20 32.22 7.41
CA LYS A 414 21.16 31.78 8.36
C LYS A 414 20.68 30.36 8.03
N ILE A 415 20.45 29.55 9.06
CA ILE A 415 20.05 28.13 8.94
C ILE A 415 18.84 27.94 8.01
N THR A 416 17.89 28.86 8.00
CA THR A 416 16.71 28.84 7.13
C THR A 416 17.02 29.06 5.64
N GLU A 417 18.00 29.91 5.30
CA GLU A 417 18.47 30.09 3.92
C GLU A 417 19.25 28.87 3.41
N ARG A 418 19.90 28.11 4.32
CA ARG A 418 20.51 26.80 4.02
C ARG A 418 19.48 25.72 3.69
N TRP A 419 18.18 25.97 3.92
CA TRP A 419 17.15 24.92 3.88
C TRP A 419 16.23 24.95 2.66
N THR A 420 16.19 26.05 1.91
CA THR A 420 15.23 26.29 0.83
C THR A 420 15.83 26.27 -0.58
N LYS A 421 17.17 26.34 -0.74
CA LYS A 421 17.78 26.58 -2.06
C LYS A 421 17.91 25.36 -2.99
N ASP A 422 17.98 24.12 -2.49
CA ASP A 422 18.11 22.97 -3.40
C ASP A 422 17.64 21.63 -2.76
N PRO A 423 16.44 21.09 -3.12
CA PRO A 423 15.87 19.89 -2.49
C PRO A 423 16.61 18.58 -2.81
N GLY A 424 17.64 18.60 -3.67
CA GLY A 424 18.46 17.43 -4.01
C GLY A 424 19.77 17.28 -3.22
N GLN A 425 20.22 18.31 -2.49
CA GLN A 425 21.53 18.32 -1.85
C GLN A 425 21.53 17.67 -0.45
N ILE A 426 22.57 16.86 -0.16
CA ILE A 426 22.78 16.25 1.16
C ILE A 426 23.36 17.30 2.11
N LYS A 427 22.62 17.61 3.18
CA LYS A 427 23.09 18.52 4.24
C LYS A 427 24.12 17.84 5.14
N ASN A 428 25.06 18.62 5.68
CA ASN A 428 26.14 18.17 6.57
C ASN A 428 27.07 17.11 5.95
N LEU A 429 27.44 17.29 4.68
CA LEU A 429 28.51 16.50 4.07
C LEU A 429 29.80 16.70 4.88
N PRO A 430 30.40 15.66 5.47
CA PRO A 430 31.67 15.83 6.16
C PRO A 430 32.73 16.25 5.14
N LYS A 431 33.62 17.17 5.54
CA LYS A 431 34.74 17.67 4.71
C LYS A 431 35.59 16.54 4.11
N ASN A 432 35.59 15.38 4.76
CA ASN A 432 36.14 14.14 4.25
C ASN A 432 35.01 13.09 4.28
N PHE A 433 34.41 12.81 3.12
CA PHE A 433 33.30 11.87 2.99
C PHE A 433 33.72 10.41 3.30
N GLU A 434 34.99 10.05 3.12
CA GLU A 434 35.53 8.74 3.50
C GLU A 434 35.42 8.49 5.02
N LYS A 435 35.35 9.56 5.83
CA LYS A 435 35.11 9.44 7.28
C LYS A 435 33.62 9.29 7.63
N SER A 436 32.69 9.60 6.72
CA SER A 436 31.25 9.47 6.95
C SER A 436 30.88 8.02 7.19
N LYS A 437 30.26 7.74 8.35
CA LYS A 437 29.71 6.42 8.63
C LYS A 437 28.62 6.04 7.62
N TYR A 438 27.84 7.01 7.13
CA TYR A 438 26.76 6.77 6.18
C TYR A 438 27.32 6.37 4.82
N TYR A 439 28.27 7.17 4.32
CA TYR A 439 28.93 6.92 3.03
C TYR A 439 29.61 5.55 3.03
N ARG A 440 30.36 5.22 4.08
CA ARG A 440 30.98 3.89 4.24
C ARG A 440 29.95 2.77 4.24
N THR A 441 28.80 2.93 4.90
CA THR A 441 27.73 1.93 4.86
C THR A 441 27.16 1.74 3.45
N ILE A 442 26.97 2.83 2.68
CA ILE A 442 26.51 2.74 1.29
C ILE A 442 27.57 2.08 0.40
N CYS A 443 28.84 2.45 0.54
CA CYS A 443 29.95 1.84 -0.19
C CYS A 443 30.10 0.34 0.12
N GLU A 444 29.92 -0.05 1.38
CA GLU A 444 29.97 -1.44 1.81
C GLU A 444 28.80 -2.26 1.23
N ALA A 445 27.60 -1.69 1.22
CA ALA A 445 26.45 -2.31 0.56
C ALA A 445 26.68 -2.49 -0.96
N ILE A 446 27.34 -1.53 -1.61
CA ILE A 446 27.73 -1.62 -3.04
C ILE A 446 28.76 -2.73 -3.24
N ARG A 447 29.77 -2.84 -2.36
CA ARG A 447 30.80 -3.89 -2.44
C ARG A 447 30.16 -5.28 -2.40
N VAL A 448 29.31 -5.52 -1.42
CA VAL A 448 28.61 -6.82 -1.27
C VAL A 448 27.68 -7.11 -2.44
N ALA A 449 26.98 -6.10 -2.97
CA ALA A 449 26.15 -6.28 -4.16
C ALA A 449 26.98 -6.66 -5.40
N LYS A 450 28.19 -6.09 -5.57
CA LYS A 450 29.10 -6.43 -6.67
C LYS A 450 29.74 -7.81 -6.52
N GLU A 451 30.09 -8.23 -5.32
CA GLU A 451 30.66 -9.56 -5.06
C GLU A 451 29.69 -10.67 -5.45
N VAL A 452 28.40 -10.47 -5.19
CA VAL A 452 27.35 -11.42 -5.62
C VAL A 452 27.27 -11.53 -7.15
N ILE A 453 27.50 -10.44 -7.89
CA ILE A 453 27.52 -10.46 -9.38
C ILE A 453 28.79 -11.14 -9.93
N ILE A 454 29.92 -10.98 -9.26
CA ILE A 454 31.18 -11.62 -9.67
C ILE A 454 31.08 -13.15 -9.43
N ASP A 455 30.46 -13.58 -8.34
CA ASP A 455 30.13 -15.00 -8.09
C ASP A 455 29.11 -15.55 -9.11
N GLU A 456 28.16 -14.73 -9.59
CA GLU A 456 27.26 -15.10 -10.70
C GLU A 456 28.01 -15.31 -12.02
N SER A 457 29.02 -14.50 -12.29
CA SER A 457 29.83 -14.55 -13.52
C SER A 457 30.76 -15.77 -13.57
N SER A 458 31.15 -16.27 -12.40
CA SER A 458 32.10 -17.39 -12.24
C SER A 458 31.43 -18.77 -12.33
N ASN A 459 30.13 -18.86 -12.02
CA ASN A 459 29.35 -20.11 -12.06
C ASN A 459 28.75 -20.43 -13.45
N TYR A 460 28.95 -19.57 -14.46
CA TYR A 460 28.52 -19.80 -15.84
C TYR A 460 29.64 -20.35 -16.76
N TYR A 461 30.85 -20.55 -16.23
CA TYR A 461 32.03 -21.07 -16.95
C TYR A 461 32.50 -22.45 -16.44
N VAL A 462 31.58 -23.31 -16.01
CA VAL A 462 31.83 -24.74 -15.72
C VAL A 462 31.01 -25.63 -16.65
#